data_AF-A0A379SU93-F1
#
_entry.id   AF-A0A379SU93-F1
#
_cell.length_a   1.000
_cell.length_b   1.000
_cell.length_c   1.000
_cell.angle_alpha   90.00
_cell.angle_beta   90.00
_cell.angle_gamma   90.00
#
_symmetry.space_group_name_H-M   'P 1'
#
loop_
_entity.id
_entity.type
_entity.pdbx_description
1 polymer ?
#
loop_
_entity_poly.entity_id
_entity_poly.type
_entity_poly.pdbx_seq_one_letter_code
_entity_poly.pdbx_strand_id
1 'polypeptide(L)'
;MKIGTQNQAFFPENILEKFLYIKEMGFDGFEIDGKLLVNNLAEVKAAIKETGLPVTTACGGYDGWIGDFIEERRLNGLKQIERILEALAEVGGPGNHCACRMGHVYLPSAANDLAAEPGRRSQNGQ
;
A
#
# COMPACT_ATOMS: atom_id res chain seq x y z
N MET A 1 18.83 -13.35 -8.20
CA MET A 1 18.03 -12.78 -7.10
C MET A 1 17.17 -11.69 -7.71
N LYS A 2 15.87 -11.61 -7.41
CA LYS A 2 14.99 -10.54 -7.91
C LYS A 2 14.89 -9.44 -6.86
N ILE A 3 15.01 -8.17 -7.25
CA ILE A 3 14.98 -7.01 -6.37
C ILE A 3 13.85 -6.09 -6.80
N GLY A 4 12.87 -5.85 -5.92
CA GLY A 4 11.80 -4.88 -6.14
C GLY A 4 11.91 -3.68 -5.21
N THR A 5 11.15 -2.63 -5.48
CA THR A 5 11.07 -1.43 -4.64
C THR A 5 9.62 -1.04 -4.36
N GLN A 6 9.38 -0.41 -3.20
CA GLN A 6 8.17 0.38 -2.94
C GLN A 6 8.32 1.80 -3.52
N ASN A 7 7.23 2.56 -3.50
CA ASN A 7 7.22 3.97 -3.90
C ASN A 7 8.13 4.83 -2.99
N GLN A 8 8.80 5.83 -3.58
CA GLN A 8 9.58 6.83 -2.86
C GLN A 8 9.12 8.24 -3.23
N ALA A 9 9.34 9.21 -2.34
CA ALA A 9 8.90 10.60 -2.55
C ALA A 9 9.57 11.30 -3.75
N PHE A 10 10.72 10.79 -4.21
CA PHE A 10 11.44 11.33 -5.36
C PHE A 10 11.07 10.64 -6.68
N PHE A 11 10.17 9.65 -6.68
CA PHE A 11 9.67 9.05 -7.91
C PHE A 11 8.63 9.95 -8.59
N PRO A 12 8.48 9.87 -9.92
CA PRO A 12 7.42 10.56 -10.64
C PRO A 12 6.03 10.22 -10.08
N GLU A 13 5.10 11.18 -10.09
CA GLU A 13 3.73 10.93 -9.61
C GLU A 13 2.87 10.19 -10.64
N ASN A 14 3.06 10.49 -11.93
CA ASN A 14 2.38 9.80 -13.02
C ASN A 14 2.72 8.31 -13.02
N ILE A 15 1.70 7.45 -13.13
CA ILE A 15 1.86 6.00 -12.99
C ILE A 15 2.79 5.44 -14.06
N LEU A 16 2.64 5.82 -15.33
CA LEU A 16 3.47 5.31 -16.41
C LEU A 16 4.93 5.75 -16.26
N GLU A 17 5.15 7.04 -16.00
CA GLU A 17 6.50 7.58 -15.79
C GLU A 17 7.20 6.91 -14.60
N LYS A 18 6.46 6.63 -13.52
CA LYS A 18 6.97 5.91 -12.36
C LYS A 18 7.43 4.50 -12.71
N PHE A 19 6.64 3.77 -13.49
CA PHE A 19 7.01 2.41 -13.92
C PHE A 19 8.25 2.44 -14.83
N LEU A 20 8.32 3.41 -15.75
CA LEU A 20 9.49 3.62 -16.60
C LEU A 20 10.73 3.93 -15.74
N TYR A 21 10.61 4.87 -14.81
CA TYR A 21 11.70 5.28 -13.92
C TYR A 21 12.22 4.10 -13.08
N ILE A 22 11.32 3.30 -12.50
CA ILE A 22 11.69 2.11 -11.72
C ILE A 22 12.37 1.05 -12.59
N LYS A 23 11.88 0.87 -13.83
CA LYS A 23 12.48 -0.06 -14.78
C LYS A 23 13.88 0.39 -15.20
N GLU A 24 14.08 1.68 -15.46
CA GLU A 24 15.37 2.28 -15.84
C GLU A 24 16.41 2.19 -14.72
N MET A 25 15.98 2.28 -13.45
CA MET A 25 16.86 2.04 -12.30
C MET A 25 17.30 0.58 -12.16
N GLY A 26 16.69 -0.36 -12.91
CA GLY A 26 17.09 -1.76 -12.93
C GLY A 26 16.38 -2.65 -11.92
N PHE A 27 15.24 -2.22 -11.37
CA PHE A 27 14.43 -3.09 -10.50
C PHE A 27 13.66 -4.15 -11.30
N ASP A 28 13.46 -5.30 -10.68
CA ASP A 28 12.75 -6.45 -11.26
C ASP A 28 11.23 -6.39 -11.03
N GLY A 29 10.76 -5.51 -10.14
CA GLY A 29 9.34 -5.40 -9.81
C GLY A 29 9.02 -4.20 -8.93
N PHE A 30 7.73 -3.87 -8.88
CA PHE A 30 7.19 -2.78 -8.09
C PHE A 30 6.22 -3.30 -7.02
N GLU A 31 6.43 -2.90 -5.78
CA GLU A 31 5.48 -3.09 -4.67
C GLU A 31 4.61 -1.83 -4.56
N ILE A 32 3.36 -1.92 -5.01
CA ILE A 32 2.46 -0.78 -5.18
C ILE A 32 1.63 -0.51 -3.91
N ASP A 33 1.21 0.73 -3.71
CA ASP A 33 0.19 1.04 -2.69
C ASP A 33 -1.18 0.44 -3.10
N GLY A 34 -1.87 -0.20 -2.14
CA GLY A 34 -3.13 -0.86 -2.41
C GLY A 34 -4.25 0.07 -2.87
N LYS A 35 -4.33 1.29 -2.33
CA LYS A 35 -5.36 2.29 -2.67
C LYS A 35 -5.08 2.85 -4.07
N LEU A 36 -3.81 3.11 -4.40
CA LEU A 36 -3.39 3.49 -5.74
C LEU A 36 -3.75 2.42 -6.77
N LEU A 37 -3.49 1.15 -6.47
CA LEU A 37 -3.79 0.02 -7.35
C LEU A 37 -5.29 -0.09 -7.64
N VAL A 38 -6.12 -0.14 -6.59
CA VAL A 38 -7.57 -0.31 -6.73
C VAL A 38 -8.20 0.85 -7.50
N ASN A 39 -7.77 2.08 -7.23
CA ASN A 39 -8.34 3.27 -7.85
C ASN A 39 -7.90 3.49 -9.30
N ASN A 40 -6.75 2.94 -9.72
CA ASN A 40 -6.14 3.21 -11.03
C ASN A 40 -5.80 1.92 -11.79
N LEU A 41 -6.62 0.89 -11.64
CA LEU A 41 -6.35 -0.45 -12.15
C LEU A 41 -6.02 -0.48 -13.65
N ALA A 42 -6.78 0.26 -14.46
CA ALA A 42 -6.58 0.29 -15.91
C ALA A 42 -5.24 0.93 -16.31
N GLU A 43 -4.86 2.03 -15.65
CA GLU A 43 -3.58 2.71 -15.87
C GLU A 43 -2.40 1.84 -15.44
N VAL A 44 -2.53 1.15 -14.29
CA VAL A 44 -1.52 0.20 -13.82
C VAL A 44 -1.35 -0.96 -14.81
N LYS A 45 -2.44 -1.54 -15.33
CA LYS A 45 -2.37 -2.59 -16.36
C LYS A 45 -1.69 -2.09 -17.64
N ALA A 46 -1.99 -0.87 -18.06
CA ALA A 46 -1.34 -0.25 -19.22
C ALA A 46 0.17 -0.07 -18.99
N ALA A 47 0.55 0.47 -17.83
CA ALA A 47 1.95 0.68 -17.46
C ALA A 47 2.74 -0.63 -17.36
N ILE A 48 2.15 -1.69 -16.79
CA ILE A 48 2.77 -3.04 -16.77
C ILE A 48 3.02 -3.53 -18.19
N LYS A 49 2.02 -3.41 -19.08
CA LYS A 49 2.13 -3.87 -20.47
C LYS A 49 3.18 -3.08 -21.26
N GLU A 50 3.26 -1.78 -21.04
CA GLU A 50 4.17 -0.88 -21.76
C GLU A 50 5.62 -1.03 -21.29
N THR A 51 5.84 -1.10 -19.98
CA THR A 51 7.19 -1.13 -19.40
C THR A 51 7.74 -2.54 -19.20
N GLY A 52 6.86 -3.55 -19.15
CA GLY A 52 7.19 -4.92 -18.77
C GLY A 52 7.62 -5.05 -17.30
N LEU A 53 7.45 -4.02 -16.47
CA LEU A 53 7.72 -4.06 -15.04
C LEU A 53 6.50 -4.65 -14.30
N PRO A 54 6.62 -5.84 -13.69
CA PRO A 54 5.49 -6.44 -12.99
C PRO A 54 5.24 -5.75 -11.65
N VAL A 55 3.96 -5.61 -11.29
CA VAL A 55 3.57 -5.41 -9.90
C VAL A 55 3.65 -6.76 -9.20
N THR A 56 4.52 -6.90 -8.21
CA THR A 56 4.75 -8.18 -7.51
C THR A 56 3.92 -8.33 -6.25
N THR A 57 3.67 -7.22 -5.58
CA THR A 57 3.07 -7.18 -4.24
C THR A 57 2.35 -5.83 -4.06
N ALA A 58 1.38 -5.79 -3.14
CA ALA A 58 0.82 -4.53 -2.65
C ALA A 58 1.11 -4.37 -1.16
N CYS A 59 1.36 -3.13 -0.73
CA CYS A 59 1.60 -2.77 0.67
C CYS A 59 0.73 -1.57 1.06
N GLY A 60 0.02 -1.68 2.18
CA GLY A 60 -0.86 -0.62 2.67
C GLY A 60 -2.11 -0.40 1.81
N GLY A 61 -2.64 0.83 1.82
CA GLY A 61 -3.80 1.22 1.02
C GLY A 61 -5.17 0.91 1.64
N TYR A 62 -5.21 0.47 2.90
CA TYR A 62 -6.44 0.17 3.64
C TYR A 62 -6.51 0.90 4.99
N ASP A 63 -7.73 1.15 5.44
CA ASP A 63 -8.11 1.90 6.63
C ASP A 63 -8.65 0.90 7.67
N GLY A 64 -7.80 0.55 8.64
CA GLY A 64 -8.10 -0.40 9.71
C GLY A 64 -7.23 -1.64 9.64
N TRP A 65 -6.57 -1.95 10.76
CA TRP A 65 -5.68 -3.10 10.85
C TRP A 65 -6.46 -4.40 11.03
N ILE A 66 -5.93 -5.53 10.57
CA ILE A 66 -6.55 -6.85 10.85
C ILE A 66 -6.58 -7.14 12.37
N GLY A 67 -5.62 -6.57 13.11
CA GLY A 67 -5.58 -6.60 14.58
C GLY A 67 -6.11 -5.32 15.25
N ASP A 68 -6.94 -4.52 14.56
CA ASP A 68 -7.51 -3.30 15.16
C ASP A 68 -8.44 -3.67 16.34
N PHE A 69 -8.31 -2.94 17.45
CA PHE A 69 -9.15 -3.13 18.63
C PHE A 69 -10.60 -2.71 18.38
N ILE A 70 -10.81 -1.79 17.43
CA ILE A 70 -12.14 -1.35 17.03
C ILE A 70 -12.61 -2.28 15.91
N GLU A 71 -13.59 -3.13 16.23
CA GLU A 71 -14.11 -4.13 15.30
C GLU A 71 -14.60 -3.54 13.97
N GLU A 72 -15.24 -2.37 14.01
CA GLU A 72 -15.67 -1.68 12.79
C GLU A 72 -14.49 -1.37 11.85
N ARG A 73 -13.38 -0.85 12.40
CA ARG A 73 -12.17 -0.57 11.62
C ARG A 73 -11.56 -1.86 11.09
N ARG A 74 -11.49 -2.90 11.90
CA ARG A 74 -11.01 -4.23 11.49
C ARG A 74 -11.80 -4.79 10.31
N LEU A 75 -13.13 -4.76 10.39
CA LEU A 75 -14.01 -5.28 9.33
C LEU A 75 -13.94 -4.42 8.06
N ASN A 76 -13.79 -3.11 8.19
CA ASN A 76 -13.58 -2.22 7.04
C ASN A 76 -12.23 -2.47 6.36
N GLY A 77 -11.16 -2.64 7.14
CA GLY A 77 -9.84 -3.01 6.64
C GLY A 77 -9.87 -4.33 5.87
N LEU A 78 -10.54 -5.36 6.40
CA LEU A 78 -10.70 -6.65 5.72
C LEU A 78 -11.39 -6.52 4.35
N LYS A 79 -12.46 -5.74 4.25
CA LYS A 79 -13.15 -5.48 2.97
C LYS A 79 -12.25 -4.78 1.95
N GLN A 80 -11.42 -3.85 2.40
CA GLN A 80 -10.51 -3.14 1.50
C GLN A 80 -9.34 -4.03 1.08
N ILE A 81 -8.81 -4.87 1.98
CA ILE A 81 -7.79 -5.87 1.65
C ILE A 81 -8.31 -6.87 0.63
N GLU A 82 -9.57 -7.31 0.74
CA GLU A 82 -10.23 -8.15 -0.26
C GLU A 82 -10.20 -7.50 -1.65
N ARG A 83 -10.58 -6.22 -1.77
CA ARG A 83 -10.51 -5.48 -3.05
C ARG A 83 -9.09 -5.35 -3.59
N ILE A 84 -8.10 -5.13 -2.72
CA ILE A 84 -6.71 -5.06 -3.14
C ILE A 84 -6.24 -6.42 -3.67
N LEU A 85 -6.65 -7.52 -3.04
CA LEU A 85 -6.32 -8.88 -3.50
C LEU A 85 -6.98 -9.20 -4.86
N GLU A 86 -8.24 -8.80 -5.06
CA GLU A 86 -8.91 -8.90 -6.36
C GLU A 86 -8.15 -8.11 -7.44
N ALA A 87 -7.80 -6.85 -7.14
CA ALA A 87 -7.03 -6.00 -8.04
C ALA A 87 -5.63 -6.58 -8.36
N LEU A 88 -4.96 -7.17 -7.36
CA LEU A 88 -3.69 -7.86 -7.56
C LEU A 88 -3.82 -9.08 -8.47
N ALA A 89 -4.88 -9.89 -8.31
CA ALA A 89 -5.14 -11.03 -9.18
C ALA A 89 -5.38 -10.58 -10.63
N GLU A 90 -6.04 -9.44 -10.81
CA GLU A 90 -6.28 -8.86 -12.13
C GLU A 90 -5.04 -8.32 -12.84
N VAL A 91 -4.06 -7.80 -12.10
CA VAL A 91 -2.79 -7.31 -12.69
C VAL A 91 -1.70 -8.39 -12.76
N GLY A 92 -1.80 -9.43 -11.93
CA GLY A 92 -0.79 -10.49 -11.81
C GLY A 92 -0.70 -11.41 -13.03
N GLY A 93 -1.76 -11.52 -13.84
CA GLY A 93 -1.80 -12.41 -15.00
C GLY A 93 -1.65 -13.90 -14.64
N PRO A 94 -1.92 -14.82 -15.59
CA PRO A 94 -1.80 -16.25 -15.35
C PRO A 94 -0.33 -16.65 -15.26
N GLY A 95 0.27 -16.57 -14.06
CA GLY A 95 1.63 -17.05 -13.80
C GLY A 95 2.39 -16.36 -12.67
N ASN A 96 1.99 -15.16 -12.23
CA ASN A 96 2.62 -14.50 -11.08
C ASN A 96 1.82 -14.74 -9.80
N HIS A 97 2.50 -15.27 -8.79
CA HIS A 97 2.00 -15.25 -7.42
C HIS A 97 2.26 -13.86 -6.85
N CYS A 98 1.24 -12.99 -6.87
CA CYS A 98 1.30 -11.70 -6.21
C CYS A 98 0.81 -11.83 -4.76
N ALA A 99 1.60 -11.35 -3.81
CA ALA A 99 1.26 -11.38 -2.39
C ALA A 99 0.93 -9.97 -1.87
N CYS A 100 -0.12 -9.83 -1.07
CA CYS A 100 -0.24 -8.66 -0.20
C CYS A 100 0.75 -8.80 0.95
N ARG A 101 1.59 -7.79 1.17
CA ARG A 101 2.42 -7.70 2.36
C ARG A 101 1.82 -6.62 3.27
N MET A 102 1.52 -6.99 4.51
CA MET A 102 1.22 -6.01 5.53
C MET A 102 2.53 -5.50 6.11
N GLY A 103 2.68 -4.17 6.18
CA GLY A 103 3.73 -3.52 6.96
C GLY A 103 3.62 -3.90 8.45
N HIS A 104 4.73 -3.71 9.18
CA HIS A 104 4.90 -4.06 10.60
C HIS A 104 3.62 -3.98 11.43
N VAL A 105 3.34 -5.03 12.22
CA VAL A 105 2.44 -4.93 13.38
C VAL A 105 3.06 -3.91 14.32
N TYR A 106 2.76 -2.63 14.11
CA TYR A 106 2.89 -1.65 15.16
C TYR A 106 1.73 -1.98 16.10
N LEU A 107 2.02 -2.66 17.20
CA LEU A 107 1.15 -2.58 18.37
C LEU A 107 0.87 -1.09 18.53
N PRO A 108 -0.37 -0.60 18.37
CA PRO A 108 -0.64 0.81 18.57
C PRO A 108 -0.18 1.08 19.99
N SER A 109 0.94 1.81 20.14
CA SER A 109 1.22 2.37 21.45
C SER A 109 0.02 3.26 21.71
N ALA A 110 -0.64 3.06 22.84
CA ALA A 110 -1.82 3.82 23.26
C ALA A 110 -1.60 5.36 23.25
N ALA A 111 -0.42 5.85 22.88
CA ALA A 111 -0.08 7.25 22.70
C ALA A 111 -0.86 7.96 21.59
N ASN A 112 -1.21 7.29 20.47
CA ASN A 112 -1.93 7.97 19.39
C ASN A 112 -3.44 8.14 19.65
N ASP A 113 -4.04 7.27 20.45
CA ASP A 113 -5.45 7.42 20.85
C ASP A 113 -5.62 8.51 21.94
N LEU A 114 -4.58 8.78 22.73
CA LEU A 114 -4.56 9.89 23.71
C LEU A 114 -4.47 11.28 23.05
N ALA A 115 -3.98 11.38 21.81
CA ALA A 115 -3.89 12.65 21.09
C ALA A 115 -5.24 13.13 20.52
N ALA A 116 -6.24 12.25 20.50
CA ALA A 116 -7.59 12.55 20.00
C ALA A 116 -8.56 13.05 21.09
N GLU A 117 -8.15 13.12 22.36
CA GLU A 117 -8.99 13.71 23.41
C GLU A 117 -8.80 15.25 23.48
N PRO A 118 -9.82 16.06 23.15
CA PRO A 118 -9.75 17.50 23.33
C PRO A 118 -9.96 17.80 24.82
N GLY A 119 -8.88 17.85 25.61
CA GLY A 119 -9.06 18.17 27.03
C GLY A 119 -7.84 18.31 27.94
N ARG A 120 -6.67 17.76 27.62
CA ARG A 120 -5.50 17.86 28.53
C ARG A 120 -4.56 18.99 28.15
N ARG A 121 -4.99 20.23 28.42
CA ARG A 121 -4.05 21.35 28.63
C ARG A 121 -3.28 21.07 29.92
N SER A 122 -1.97 20.88 29.79
CA SER A 122 -0.99 20.87 30.88
C SER A 122 -1.22 22.05 31.83
N GLN A 123 -1.68 21.78 33.04
CA GLN A 123 -1.34 22.61 34.19
C GLN A 123 0.03 22.16 34.64
N ASN A 124 1.08 22.92 34.31
CA ASN A 124 2.34 22.96 35.05
C ASN A 124 3.08 24.23 34.62
N GLY A 125 2.77 25.30 35.34
CA GLY A 125 3.50 26.56 35.31
C GLY A 125 3.49 27.12 36.73
N GLN A 126 4.47 26.67 37.52
CA GLN A 126 5.07 27.37 38.66
C GLN A 126 6.35 26.62 39.07
#